data_AF-A0A3M1V7W9-F1
#
_entry.id   AF-A0A3M1V7W9-F1
#
_cell.length_a   1.000
_cell.length_b   1.000
_cell.length_c   1.000
_cell.angle_alpha   90.00
_cell.angle_beta   90.00
_cell.angle_gamma   90.00
#
_symmetry.space_group_name_H-M   'P 1'
#
loop_
_entity.id
_entity.type
_entity.pdbx_description
1 polymer ?
#
loop_
_entity_poly.entity_id
_entity_poly.type
_entity_poly.pdbx_seq_one_letter_code
_entity_poly.pdbx_strand_id
1 'polypeptide(L)'
;MPMEMEEDMKKVMISIFWMLFTLTGVVMPAWAGDEVLFRDDFDGAGIDEQWEVVNPDPDNAIVEEGMLQIVTQVPEKKLFSAKNLLLYKGVLPKEYEVETRVVSSLVREDGCRIGGVNSPFVGIVLKQDDDNTILLAGGRSLDACSNAQAVLFLRLKDGKWQPGFWMNLGDPAMDHPLRLKLVRAGRVFDGFVELKDKKGKPFWRRVGVFPVIHADKFRFGLIAARGSNETHEQIDKVDWIELRKLK
;
A
#
# COMPACT_ATOMS: atom_id res chain seq x y z
N MET A 1 4.95 24.56 1.23
CA MET A 1 6.13 23.72 0.94
C MET A 1 5.79 22.47 0.10
N PRO A 2 5.05 22.55 -1.04
CA PRO A 2 4.81 21.36 -1.89
C PRO A 2 5.90 21.11 -2.96
N MET A 3 6.83 22.05 -3.17
CA MET A 3 7.81 22.01 -4.28
C MET A 3 8.97 21.02 -4.07
N GLU A 4 9.43 20.80 -2.83
CA GLU A 4 10.57 19.89 -2.55
C GLU A 4 10.23 18.42 -2.82
N MET A 5 8.97 18.02 -2.64
CA MET A 5 8.50 16.66 -2.86
C MET A 5 8.59 16.25 -4.35
N GLU A 6 8.42 17.20 -5.27
CA GLU A 6 8.41 16.95 -6.70
C GLU A 6 9.83 16.79 -7.29
N GLU A 7 10.80 17.57 -6.82
CA GLU A 7 12.19 17.50 -7.32
C GLU A 7 12.93 16.25 -6.88
N ASP A 8 12.72 15.79 -5.63
CA ASP A 8 13.36 14.57 -5.15
C ASP A 8 12.80 13.31 -5.82
N MET A 9 11.52 13.32 -6.22
CA MET A 9 10.93 12.23 -6.99
C MET A 9 11.41 12.19 -8.44
N LYS A 10 11.57 13.34 -9.11
CA LYS A 10 12.11 13.41 -10.47
C LYS A 10 13.50 12.78 -10.57
N LYS A 11 14.32 12.88 -9.51
CA LYS A 11 15.66 12.27 -9.44
C LYS A 11 15.63 10.75 -9.23
N VAL A 12 14.57 10.20 -8.63
CA VAL A 12 14.42 8.75 -8.41
C VAL A 12 13.88 8.01 -9.65
N MET A 13 13.21 8.71 -10.57
CA MET A 13 12.58 8.12 -11.76
C MET A 13 13.53 7.84 -12.96
N ILE A 14 14.86 7.94 -12.80
CA ILE A 14 15.81 7.56 -13.85
C ILE A 14 16.42 6.20 -13.50
N SER A 15 15.73 5.11 -13.87
CA SER A 15 16.38 3.84 -14.22
C SER A 15 15.35 2.88 -14.83
N ILE A 16 15.17 2.98 -16.14
CA ILE A 16 14.59 1.89 -16.94
C ILE A 16 15.76 1.23 -17.67
N PHE A 17 16.17 0.04 -17.22
CA PHE A 17 16.99 -0.83 -18.04
C PHE A 17 16.32 -2.18 -18.16
N TRP A 18 16.06 -2.57 -19.40
CA TRP A 18 15.55 -3.87 -19.81
C TRP A 18 16.41 -4.99 -19.21
N MET A 19 15.81 -5.83 -18.37
CA MET A 19 16.36 -7.15 -18.10
C MET A 19 15.30 -8.19 -18.45
N LEU A 20 15.52 -8.82 -19.61
CA LEU A 20 14.83 -10.01 -20.07
C LEU A 20 15.04 -11.12 -19.02
N PHE A 21 14.12 -11.27 -18.08
CA PHE A 21 14.06 -12.48 -17.24
C PHE A 21 13.24 -13.53 -18.00
N THR A 22 13.94 -14.57 -18.43
CA THR A 22 13.35 -15.82 -18.89
C THR A 22 12.37 -16.34 -17.83
N LEU A 23 11.14 -16.61 -18.27
CA LEU A 23 10.11 -17.30 -17.50
C LEU A 23 10.66 -18.67 -17.04
N THR A 24 11.19 -18.73 -15.82
CA THR A 24 11.04 -19.90 -14.99
C THR A 24 10.00 -19.52 -13.96
N GLY A 25 8.84 -20.19 -14.02
CA GLY A 25 7.82 -20.06 -12.99
C GLY A 25 8.41 -20.51 -11.68
N VAL A 26 8.93 -19.57 -10.90
CA VAL A 26 9.26 -19.79 -9.50
C VAL A 26 7.93 -19.98 -8.80
N VAL A 27 7.51 -21.24 -8.69
CA VAL A 27 6.50 -21.65 -7.72
C VAL A 27 7.16 -21.40 -6.37
N MET A 28 6.85 -20.26 -5.76
CA MET A 28 7.32 -20.00 -4.40
C MET A 28 6.75 -21.09 -3.49
N PRO A 29 7.51 -21.56 -2.48
CA PRO A 29 6.92 -22.36 -1.42
C PRO A 29 5.74 -21.56 -0.86
N ALA A 30 4.63 -22.25 -0.59
CA ALA A 30 3.49 -21.65 0.07
C ALA A 30 3.95 -21.22 1.47
N TRP A 31 4.36 -19.96 1.62
CA TRP A 31 4.45 -19.28 2.91
C TRP A 31 3.01 -19.07 3.36
N ALA A 32 2.34 -20.13 3.79
CA ALA A 32 1.11 -20.01 4.53
C ALA A 32 1.52 -19.77 5.98
N GLY A 33 1.26 -18.58 6.52
CA GLY A 33 1.47 -18.34 7.93
C GLY A 33 0.66 -19.36 8.75
N ASP A 34 1.31 -19.98 9.73
CA ASP A 34 0.76 -21.12 10.46
C ASP A 34 -0.20 -20.72 11.58
N GLU A 35 -0.17 -19.45 11.97
CA GLU A 35 -0.95 -18.92 13.09
C GLU A 35 -1.46 -17.51 12.73
N VAL A 36 -2.78 -17.33 12.74
CA VAL A 36 -3.41 -16.00 12.64
C VAL A 36 -3.26 -15.31 13.99
N LEU A 37 -2.52 -14.20 14.01
CA LEU A 37 -2.30 -13.41 15.22
C LEU A 37 -3.34 -12.30 15.38
N PHE A 38 -3.83 -11.79 14.24
CA PHE A 38 -4.80 -10.71 14.20
C PHE A 38 -5.57 -10.76 12.88
N ARG A 39 -6.86 -10.48 12.96
CA ARG A 39 -7.74 -10.28 11.81
C ARG A 39 -8.78 -9.23 12.18
N ASP A 40 -8.99 -8.29 11.28
CA ASP A 40 -10.07 -7.31 11.38
C ASP A 40 -10.83 -7.32 10.06
N ASP A 41 -12.11 -7.70 10.15
CA ASP A 41 -13.07 -7.74 9.05
C ASP A 41 -13.97 -6.49 9.03
N PHE A 42 -13.72 -5.52 9.93
CA PHE A 42 -14.47 -4.26 10.05
C PHE A 42 -15.99 -4.46 10.13
N ASP A 43 -16.44 -5.50 10.85
CA ASP A 43 -17.85 -5.85 11.04
C ASP A 43 -18.50 -5.19 12.29
N GLY A 44 -17.68 -4.50 13.08
CA GLY A 44 -18.10 -3.77 14.27
C GLY A 44 -18.75 -2.41 13.98
N ALA A 45 -19.09 -1.68 15.05
CA ALA A 45 -19.68 -0.34 14.97
C ALA A 45 -18.66 0.79 14.71
N GLY A 46 -17.37 0.47 14.60
CA GLY A 46 -16.29 1.43 14.51
C GLY A 46 -14.92 0.75 14.43
N ILE A 47 -13.86 1.57 14.44
CA ILE A 47 -12.47 1.09 14.43
C ILE A 47 -12.14 0.43 15.78
N ASP A 48 -11.66 -0.82 15.74
CA ASP A 48 -11.34 -1.61 16.93
C ASP A 48 -10.24 -0.98 17.81
N GLU A 49 -10.28 -1.23 19.12
CA GLU A 49 -9.32 -0.70 20.10
C GLU A 49 -7.87 -1.16 19.88
N GLN A 50 -7.66 -2.23 19.10
CA GLN A 50 -6.34 -2.72 18.69
C GLN A 50 -5.62 -1.77 17.74
N TRP A 51 -6.34 -0.82 17.14
CA TRP A 51 -5.77 0.24 16.33
C TRP A 51 -5.46 1.50 17.15
N GLU A 52 -4.33 2.10 16.84
CA GLU A 52 -4.08 3.51 17.12
C GLU A 52 -4.46 4.32 15.88
N VAL A 53 -5.38 5.27 16.03
CA VAL A 53 -5.75 6.20 14.95
C VAL A 53 -4.88 7.44 15.08
N VAL A 54 -3.94 7.60 14.17
CA VAL A 54 -3.04 8.76 14.09
C VAL A 54 -3.75 9.87 13.32
N ASN A 55 -3.74 11.09 13.88
CA ASN A 55 -4.45 12.27 13.37
C ASN A 55 -5.94 11.95 13.10
N PRO A 56 -6.72 11.62 14.15
CA PRO A 56 -8.10 11.19 13.98
C PRO A 56 -8.97 12.32 13.43
N ASP A 57 -9.83 11.96 12.48
CA ASP A 57 -10.80 12.84 11.85
C ASP A 57 -12.09 12.03 11.57
N PRO A 58 -13.11 12.14 12.43
CA PRO A 58 -14.29 11.29 12.38
C PRO A 58 -15.15 11.53 11.13
N ASP A 59 -14.97 12.65 10.44
CA ASP A 59 -15.70 12.97 9.20
C ASP A 59 -15.07 12.27 7.98
N ASN A 60 -13.89 11.68 8.14
CA ASN A 60 -13.07 11.15 7.05
C ASN A 60 -12.73 9.66 7.17
N ALA A 61 -13.24 8.98 8.20
CA ALA A 61 -13.18 7.53 8.30
C ALA A 61 -14.39 6.98 9.04
N ILE A 62 -15.01 5.94 8.48
CA ILE A 62 -16.15 5.25 9.08
C ILE A 62 -16.06 3.75 8.81
N VAL A 63 -16.56 2.94 9.74
CA VAL A 63 -16.80 1.51 9.52
C VAL A 63 -18.28 1.34 9.19
N GLU A 64 -18.57 0.92 7.97
CA GLU A 64 -19.94 0.75 7.47
C GLU A 64 -19.97 -0.33 6.38
N GLU A 65 -21.05 -1.12 6.33
CA GLU A 65 -21.21 -2.23 5.38
C GLU A 65 -20.11 -3.31 5.46
N GLY A 66 -19.53 -3.52 6.65
CA GLY A 66 -18.46 -4.50 6.83
C GLY A 66 -17.12 -4.08 6.22
N MET A 67 -16.90 -2.77 6.05
CA MET A 67 -15.65 -2.23 5.52
C MET A 67 -15.26 -0.96 6.27
N LEU A 68 -13.95 -0.74 6.40
CA LEU A 68 -13.41 0.57 6.73
C LEU A 68 -13.40 1.42 5.46
N GLN A 69 -14.13 2.54 5.48
CA GLN A 69 -14.17 3.52 4.41
C GLN A 69 -13.37 4.75 4.83
N ILE A 70 -12.43 5.20 4.01
CA ILE A 70 -11.53 6.32 4.30
C ILE A 70 -11.57 7.31 3.15
N VAL A 71 -11.87 8.57 3.45
CA VAL A 71 -11.75 9.67 2.47
C VAL A 71 -10.26 9.98 2.30
N THR A 72 -9.75 9.80 1.08
CA THR A 72 -8.37 10.11 0.73
C THR A 72 -8.11 11.62 0.81
N GLN A 73 -7.07 12.00 1.55
CA GLN A 73 -6.70 13.39 1.74
C GLN A 73 -5.24 13.66 1.38
N VAL A 74 -4.96 14.92 1.08
CA VAL A 74 -3.59 15.43 0.97
C VAL A 74 -3.05 15.59 2.40
N PRO A 75 -2.00 14.86 2.80
CA PRO A 75 -1.46 14.99 4.15
C PRO A 75 -0.89 16.39 4.41
N GLU A 76 -1.18 16.97 5.58
CA GLU A 76 -0.85 18.37 5.87
C GLU A 76 0.65 18.67 5.96
N LYS A 77 1.45 17.69 6.39
CA LYS A 77 2.90 17.85 6.65
C LYS A 77 3.74 16.97 5.74
N LYS A 78 3.58 15.65 5.88
CA LYS A 78 4.33 14.62 5.14
C LYS A 78 3.38 13.54 4.68
N LEU A 79 3.69 12.81 3.62
CA LEU A 79 2.79 11.79 3.07
C LEU A 79 2.30 10.77 4.12
N PHE A 80 3.17 10.42 5.07
CA PHE A 80 2.86 9.45 6.13
C PHE A 80 2.35 10.07 7.43
N SER A 81 1.89 11.33 7.36
CA SER A 81 1.12 12.01 8.39
C SER A 81 -0.34 12.19 7.96
N ALA A 82 -0.86 11.28 7.13
CA ALA A 82 -2.26 11.29 6.69
C ALA A 82 -3.22 11.25 7.89
N LYS A 83 -4.41 11.82 7.71
CA LYS A 83 -5.49 11.65 8.68
C LYS A 83 -5.96 10.20 8.68
N ASN A 84 -6.44 9.73 9.83
CA ASN A 84 -6.94 8.37 10.02
C ASN A 84 -5.94 7.29 9.55
N LEU A 85 -4.65 7.50 9.82
CA LEU A 85 -3.65 6.45 9.68
C LEU A 85 -3.86 5.46 10.84
N LEU A 86 -4.18 4.21 10.53
CA LEU A 86 -4.39 3.16 11.53
C LEU A 86 -3.08 2.40 11.74
N LEU A 87 -2.54 2.40 12.95
CA LEU A 87 -1.35 1.62 13.32
C LEU A 87 -1.72 0.54 14.33
N TYR A 88 -1.36 -0.71 14.05
CA TYR A 88 -1.61 -1.81 14.96
C TYR A 88 -0.82 -1.62 16.27
N LYS A 89 -1.46 -1.86 17.41
CA LYS A 89 -0.85 -1.72 18.75
C LYS A 89 -0.13 -2.99 19.23
N GLY A 90 -0.47 -4.15 18.67
CA GLY A 90 0.13 -5.42 19.09
C GLY A 90 1.59 -5.58 18.63
N VAL A 91 2.24 -6.60 19.19
CA VAL A 91 3.65 -6.90 18.91
C VAL A 91 3.78 -7.72 17.63
N LEU A 92 4.59 -7.26 16.70
CA LEU A 92 4.89 -8.01 15.48
C LEU A 92 5.91 -9.13 15.75
N PRO A 93 5.70 -10.36 15.26
CA PRO A 93 6.71 -11.40 15.34
C PRO A 93 7.90 -11.08 14.42
N LYS A 94 8.99 -11.86 14.52
CA LYS A 94 10.19 -11.66 13.69
C LYS A 94 9.91 -11.87 12.20
N GLU A 95 9.06 -12.85 11.91
CA GLU A 95 8.65 -13.22 10.56
C GLU A 95 7.12 -13.30 10.52
N TYR A 96 6.53 -12.59 9.58
CA TYR A 96 5.09 -12.49 9.43
C TYR A 96 4.69 -12.22 7.99
N GLU A 97 3.42 -12.46 7.70
CA GLU A 97 2.73 -11.89 6.56
C GLU A 97 1.56 -11.03 7.03
N VAL A 98 1.34 -9.92 6.33
CA VAL A 98 0.14 -9.11 6.41
C VAL A 98 -0.56 -9.20 5.07
N GLU A 99 -1.82 -9.60 5.06
CA GLU A 99 -2.66 -9.62 3.87
C GLU A 99 -3.85 -8.70 4.07
N THR A 100 -4.28 -8.00 3.02
CA THR A 100 -5.46 -7.14 3.06
C THR A 100 -6.20 -7.15 1.73
N ARG A 101 -7.51 -6.95 1.77
CA ARG A 101 -8.33 -6.64 0.59
C ARG A 101 -8.72 -5.18 0.62
N VAL A 102 -8.25 -4.41 -0.36
CA VAL A 102 -8.57 -2.99 -0.53
C VAL A 102 -9.39 -2.79 -1.80
N VAL A 103 -10.23 -1.76 -1.80
CA VAL A 103 -11.00 -1.32 -2.96
C VAL A 103 -10.68 0.14 -3.17
N SER A 104 -10.16 0.48 -4.34
CA SER A 104 -9.87 1.88 -4.66
C SER A 104 -10.88 2.43 -5.64
N SER A 105 -11.44 3.60 -5.34
CA SER A 105 -12.45 4.26 -6.17
C SER A 105 -11.80 5.21 -7.17
N LEU A 106 -10.85 4.68 -7.94
CA LEU A 106 -10.10 5.44 -8.94
C LEU A 106 -11.05 5.92 -10.06
N VAL A 107 -11.19 7.23 -10.17
CA VAL A 107 -11.86 7.86 -11.30
C VAL A 107 -10.87 8.01 -12.46
N ARG A 108 -11.32 7.77 -13.69
CA ARG A 108 -10.53 8.04 -14.89
C ARG A 108 -10.45 9.55 -15.10
N GLU A 109 -9.24 10.09 -15.21
CA GLU A 109 -9.03 11.50 -15.55
C GLU A 109 -8.57 11.64 -17.00
N ASP A 110 -9.02 12.69 -17.68
CA ASP A 110 -8.56 12.99 -19.02
C ASP A 110 -7.24 13.79 -18.99
N GLY A 111 -6.28 13.41 -19.84
CA GLY A 111 -5.02 14.11 -20.06
C GLY A 111 -3.77 13.41 -19.51
N CYS A 112 -2.59 13.89 -19.92
CA CYS A 112 -1.32 13.48 -19.33
C CYS A 112 -0.97 14.43 -18.17
N ARG A 113 -0.89 13.90 -16.96
CA ARG A 113 -0.36 14.60 -15.80
C ARG A 113 0.78 13.76 -15.25
N ILE A 114 1.91 14.39 -14.91
CA ILE A 114 3.05 13.69 -14.33
C ILE A 114 2.60 13.00 -13.02
N GLY A 115 2.39 11.68 -13.11
CA GLY A 115 1.91 10.81 -12.05
C GLY A 115 3.05 10.49 -11.09
N GLY A 116 3.31 11.37 -10.13
CA GLY A 116 4.09 10.97 -8.94
C GLY A 116 3.26 10.09 -8.00
N VAL A 117 3.65 10.02 -6.72
CA VAL A 117 2.76 9.65 -5.58
C VAL A 117 1.59 10.64 -5.39
N ASN A 118 1.26 11.36 -6.46
CA ASN A 118 0.20 12.33 -6.47
C ASN A 118 -1.18 11.70 -6.61
N SER A 119 -1.22 10.42 -6.99
CA SER A 119 -2.43 9.65 -7.15
C SER A 119 -2.96 9.17 -5.80
N PRO A 120 -4.28 9.02 -5.64
CA PRO A 120 -4.87 8.37 -4.48
C PRO A 120 -4.39 6.92 -4.38
N PHE A 121 -4.19 6.48 -3.14
CA PHE A 121 -3.80 5.12 -2.82
C PHE A 121 -4.36 4.68 -1.47
N VAL A 122 -4.55 3.38 -1.34
CA VAL A 122 -4.97 2.69 -0.11
C VAL A 122 -4.20 1.38 0.05
N GLY A 123 -3.75 1.06 1.26
CA GLY A 123 -3.09 -0.21 1.53
C GLY A 123 -2.33 -0.31 2.82
N ILE A 124 -1.36 -1.22 2.83
CA ILE A 124 -0.53 -1.55 3.98
C ILE A 124 0.60 -0.54 4.10
N VAL A 125 0.80 -0.01 5.30
CA VAL A 125 1.98 0.78 5.64
C VAL A 125 2.78 0.11 6.74
N LEU A 126 4.10 0.11 6.61
CA LEU A 126 5.03 -0.16 7.69
C LEU A 126 5.66 1.15 8.10
N LYS A 127 5.36 1.64 9.30
CA LYS A 127 5.85 2.92 9.82
C LYS A 127 6.79 2.71 11.00
N GLN A 128 8.00 3.24 10.89
CA GLN A 128 8.90 3.38 12.03
C GLN A 128 8.75 4.79 12.64
N ASP A 129 8.82 5.80 11.79
CA ASP A 129 8.68 7.23 12.11
C ASP A 129 8.17 7.97 10.86
N ASP A 130 8.20 9.30 10.83
CA ASP A 130 7.70 10.08 9.67
C ASP A 130 8.66 10.07 8.48
N ASP A 131 9.90 9.64 8.70
CA ASP A 131 11.01 9.68 7.75
C ASP A 131 11.42 8.27 7.27
N ASN A 132 10.91 7.22 7.91
CA ASN A 132 11.21 5.82 7.62
C ASN A 132 9.93 4.99 7.52
N THR A 133 9.52 4.74 6.28
CA THR A 133 8.24 4.09 5.97
C THR A 133 8.37 3.18 4.74
N ILE A 134 7.60 2.09 4.72
CA ILE A 134 7.37 1.25 3.53
C ILE A 134 5.87 1.22 3.26
N LEU A 135 5.48 1.36 2.01
CA LEU A 135 4.08 1.38 1.57
C LEU A 135 3.88 0.29 0.53
N LEU A 136 2.88 -0.58 0.73
CA LEU A 136 2.32 -1.45 -0.30
C LEU A 136 0.84 -1.09 -0.48
N ALA A 137 0.51 -0.44 -1.59
CA ALA A 137 -0.82 0.11 -1.80
C ALA A 137 -1.35 -0.10 -3.21
N GLY A 138 -2.66 -0.25 -3.33
CA GLY A 138 -3.37 -0.07 -4.59
C GLY A 138 -3.56 1.42 -4.85
N GLY A 139 -3.46 1.84 -6.10
CA GLY A 139 -3.67 3.23 -6.50
C GLY A 139 -3.59 3.37 -8.02
N ARG A 140 -3.27 4.57 -8.50
CA ARG A 140 -3.03 4.79 -9.94
C ARG A 140 -1.55 4.60 -10.31
N SER A 141 -1.31 4.30 -11.57
CA SER A 141 0.00 4.27 -12.19
C SER A 141 0.83 5.52 -11.92
N LEU A 142 2.14 5.34 -11.82
CA LEU A 142 3.12 6.43 -11.77
C LEU A 142 3.54 6.90 -13.18
N ASP A 143 3.00 6.30 -14.25
CA ASP A 143 3.30 6.73 -15.59
C ASP A 143 2.47 7.99 -15.93
N ALA A 144 3.13 9.06 -16.39
CA ALA A 144 2.56 10.39 -16.60
C ALA A 144 1.36 10.49 -17.57
N CYS A 145 1.08 9.42 -18.31
CA CYS A 145 -0.04 9.36 -19.26
C CYS A 145 -0.91 8.11 -19.05
N SER A 146 -0.76 7.44 -17.91
CA SER A 146 -1.50 6.23 -17.60
C SER A 146 -2.48 6.47 -16.47
N ASN A 147 -3.74 6.18 -16.75
CA ASN A 147 -4.77 6.07 -15.72
C ASN A 147 -4.87 4.65 -15.15
N ALA A 148 -3.95 3.75 -15.51
CA ALA A 148 -4.03 2.37 -15.12
C ALA A 148 -4.12 2.24 -13.59
N GLN A 149 -4.95 1.31 -13.13
CA GLN A 149 -4.84 0.83 -11.76
C GLN A 149 -3.45 0.20 -11.59
N ALA A 150 -2.80 0.46 -10.47
CA ALA A 150 -1.47 -0.03 -10.18
C ALA A 150 -1.34 -0.48 -8.73
N VAL A 151 -0.35 -1.33 -8.48
CA VAL A 151 0.17 -1.56 -7.13
C VAL A 151 1.49 -0.84 -6.99
N LEU A 152 1.62 -0.08 -5.91
CA LEU A 152 2.80 0.68 -5.53
C LEU A 152 3.48 -0.03 -4.37
N PHE A 153 4.79 -0.26 -4.46
CA PHE A 153 5.62 -0.73 -3.36
C PHE A 153 6.81 0.21 -3.17
N LEU A 154 6.63 1.19 -2.28
CA LEU A 154 7.50 2.35 -2.15
C LEU A 154 8.16 2.39 -0.77
N ARG A 155 9.29 3.10 -0.68
CA ARG A 155 10.04 3.25 0.56
C ARG A 155 10.56 4.67 0.74
N LEU A 156 10.34 5.21 1.94
CA LEU A 156 10.97 6.41 2.46
C LEU A 156 12.04 5.99 3.47
N LYS A 157 13.24 6.56 3.35
CA LYS A 157 14.35 6.31 4.27
C LYS A 157 15.04 7.63 4.59
N ASP A 158 15.16 7.95 5.86
CA ASP A 158 15.76 9.20 6.35
C ASP A 158 15.16 10.44 5.64
N GLY A 159 13.84 10.42 5.44
CA GLY A 159 13.06 11.49 4.80
C GLY A 159 13.18 11.53 3.27
N LYS A 160 13.91 10.57 2.66
CA LYS A 160 14.15 10.54 1.21
C LYS A 160 13.55 9.33 0.55
N TRP A 161 12.87 9.56 -0.57
CA TRP A 161 12.36 8.50 -1.41
C TRP A 161 13.49 7.63 -1.94
N GLN A 162 13.34 6.33 -1.76
CA GLN A 162 14.20 5.32 -2.36
C GLN A 162 13.58 4.85 -3.68
N PRO A 163 14.37 4.26 -4.60
CA PRO A 163 13.83 3.57 -5.75
C PRO A 163 12.75 2.59 -5.33
N GLY A 164 11.53 2.79 -5.85
CA GLY A 164 10.36 1.98 -5.57
C GLY A 164 10.09 0.95 -6.66
N PHE A 165 9.07 0.13 -6.42
CA PHE A 165 8.52 -0.79 -7.40
C PHE A 165 7.06 -0.43 -7.65
N TRP A 166 6.59 -0.64 -8.88
CA TRP A 166 5.18 -0.54 -9.20
C TRP A 166 4.81 -1.52 -10.31
N MET A 167 3.53 -1.84 -10.40
CA MET A 167 2.98 -2.73 -11.41
C MET A 167 1.64 -2.20 -11.90
N ASN A 168 1.55 -1.89 -13.19
CA ASN A 168 0.28 -1.56 -13.83
C ASN A 168 -0.56 -2.83 -13.98
N LEU A 169 -1.82 -2.76 -13.56
CA LEU A 169 -2.79 -3.85 -13.60
C LEU A 169 -3.77 -3.75 -14.78
N GLY A 170 -3.73 -2.64 -15.51
CA GLY A 170 -4.62 -2.37 -16.66
C GLY A 170 -5.53 -1.18 -16.40
N ASP A 171 -6.54 -1.02 -17.25
CA ASP A 171 -7.50 0.07 -17.11
C ASP A 171 -8.14 0.08 -15.71
N PRO A 172 -8.35 1.27 -15.13
CA PRO A 172 -8.99 1.38 -13.83
C PRO A 172 -10.42 0.86 -13.96
N ALA A 173 -10.74 -0.16 -13.17
CA ALA A 173 -12.10 -0.60 -12.95
C ALA A 173 -12.54 -0.03 -11.59
N MET A 174 -13.61 0.77 -11.59
CA MET A 174 -14.18 1.26 -10.34
C MET A 174 -14.53 0.07 -9.45
N ASP A 175 -14.23 0.22 -8.17
CA ASP A 175 -14.53 -0.74 -7.12
C ASP A 175 -13.94 -2.14 -7.37
N HIS A 176 -12.82 -2.22 -8.12
CA HIS A 176 -12.12 -3.49 -8.30
C HIS A 176 -11.25 -3.81 -7.07
N PRO A 177 -11.57 -4.89 -6.32
CA PRO A 177 -10.83 -5.24 -5.13
C PRO A 177 -9.42 -5.74 -5.50
N LEU A 178 -8.43 -5.26 -4.78
CA LEU A 178 -7.05 -5.74 -4.83
C LEU A 178 -6.73 -6.47 -3.54
N ARG A 179 -6.18 -7.68 -3.66
CA ARG A 179 -5.57 -8.38 -2.53
C ARG A 179 -4.08 -8.12 -2.53
N LEU A 180 -3.63 -7.48 -1.47
CA LEU A 180 -2.23 -7.11 -1.25
C LEU A 180 -1.67 -7.98 -0.14
N LYS A 181 -0.41 -8.38 -0.29
CA LYS A 181 0.31 -9.13 0.73
C LYS A 181 1.71 -8.59 0.91
N LEU A 182 2.06 -8.31 2.16
CA LEU A 182 3.39 -7.94 2.58
C LEU A 182 3.96 -9.05 3.45
N VAL A 183 5.14 -9.55 3.11
CA VAL A 183 5.84 -10.62 3.83
C VAL A 183 7.12 -10.04 4.42
N ARG A 184 7.36 -10.27 5.71
CA ARG A 184 8.64 -10.04 6.36
C ARG A 184 9.31 -11.37 6.66
N ALA A 185 10.46 -11.61 6.04
CA ALA A 185 11.35 -12.74 6.34
C ALA A 185 12.70 -12.19 6.83
N GLY A 186 12.95 -12.26 8.14
CA GLY A 186 14.09 -11.63 8.80
C GLY A 186 14.18 -10.11 8.57
N ARG A 187 15.10 -9.71 7.68
CA ARG A 187 15.41 -8.31 7.33
C ARG A 187 14.88 -7.89 5.95
N VAL A 188 14.09 -8.73 5.31
CA VAL A 188 13.58 -8.51 3.97
C VAL A 188 12.08 -8.34 4.01
N PHE A 189 11.59 -7.31 3.31
CA PHE A 189 10.17 -7.09 3.06
C PHE A 189 9.86 -7.34 1.60
N ASP A 190 8.88 -8.20 1.35
CA ASP A 190 8.37 -8.54 0.03
C ASP A 190 6.95 -8.06 -0.14
N GLY A 191 6.68 -7.39 -1.25
CA GLY A 191 5.33 -6.94 -1.62
C GLY A 191 4.76 -7.83 -2.72
N PHE A 192 3.49 -8.21 -2.59
CA PHE A 192 2.77 -9.06 -3.54
C PHE A 192 1.37 -8.51 -3.81
N VAL A 193 0.84 -8.85 -4.98
CA VAL A 193 -0.56 -8.66 -5.38
C VAL A 193 -1.12 -9.97 -5.91
N GLU A 194 -2.37 -10.29 -5.59
CA GLU A 194 -3.06 -11.42 -6.20
C GLU A 194 -3.57 -11.02 -7.59
N LEU A 195 -3.20 -11.81 -8.60
CA LEU A 195 -3.68 -11.69 -9.97
C LEU A 195 -4.40 -12.99 -10.37
N LYS A 196 -5.14 -12.94 -11.48
CA LYS A 196 -5.75 -14.14 -12.07
C LYS A 196 -5.01 -14.55 -13.33
N ASP A 197 -4.77 -15.84 -13.50
CA ASP A 197 -4.23 -16.36 -14.77
C ASP A 197 -5.29 -16.32 -15.89
N LYS A 198 -4.92 -16.75 -17.10
CA LYS A 198 -5.85 -16.78 -18.25
C LYS A 198 -7.09 -17.68 -18.03
N LYS A 199 -7.07 -18.56 -17.03
CA LYS A 199 -8.16 -19.46 -16.64
C LYS A 199 -8.94 -18.93 -15.42
N GLY A 200 -8.62 -17.73 -14.95
CA GLY A 200 -9.25 -17.13 -13.77
C GLY A 200 -8.70 -17.64 -12.43
N LYS A 201 -7.67 -18.50 -12.42
CA LYS A 201 -7.10 -19.03 -11.18
C LYS A 201 -6.24 -17.96 -10.50
N PRO A 202 -6.45 -17.68 -9.19
CA PRO A 202 -5.64 -16.70 -8.48
C PRO A 202 -4.19 -17.18 -8.30
N PHE A 203 -3.24 -16.26 -8.40
CA PHE A 203 -1.85 -16.46 -8.06
C PHE A 203 -1.23 -15.17 -7.51
N TRP A 204 -0.27 -15.31 -6.60
CA TRP A 204 0.47 -14.18 -6.05
C TRP A 204 1.61 -13.78 -6.98
N ARG A 205 1.64 -12.50 -7.38
CA ARG A 205 2.72 -11.90 -8.13
C ARG A 205 3.52 -10.98 -7.21
N ARG A 206 4.83 -11.23 -7.09
CA ARG A 206 5.74 -10.32 -6.37
C ARG A 206 5.85 -9.00 -7.13
N VAL A 207 5.64 -7.90 -6.42
CA VAL A 207 5.78 -6.52 -6.91
C VAL A 207 7.23 -6.06 -6.73
N GLY A 208 7.85 -6.34 -5.58
CA GLY A 208 9.22 -5.92 -5.30
C GLY A 208 9.74 -6.39 -3.95
N VAL A 209 10.93 -5.90 -3.58
CA VAL A 209 11.64 -6.30 -2.35
C VAL A 209 12.47 -5.17 -1.76
N PHE A 210 12.41 -5.02 -0.43
CA PHE A 210 13.25 -4.08 0.32
C PHE A 210 14.03 -4.76 1.45
N PRO A 211 15.38 -4.75 1.41
CA PRO A 211 16.19 -5.10 2.57
C PRO A 211 16.29 -3.95 3.57
N VAL A 212 16.12 -4.24 4.86
CA VAL A 212 16.08 -3.24 5.95
C VAL A 212 16.86 -3.73 7.17
N ILE A 213 17.82 -2.93 7.62
CA ILE A 213 18.73 -3.28 8.72
C ILE A 213 17.98 -3.38 10.07
N HIS A 214 17.03 -2.47 10.31
CA HIS A 214 16.22 -2.38 11.53
C HIS A 214 14.74 -2.72 11.26
N ALA A 215 14.51 -3.86 10.61
CA ALA A 215 13.16 -4.31 10.25
C ALA A 215 12.23 -4.49 11.47
N ASP A 216 12.78 -4.67 12.66
CA ASP A 216 12.09 -4.84 13.94
C ASP A 216 11.48 -3.55 14.50
N LYS A 217 11.85 -2.37 13.98
CA LYS A 217 11.34 -1.08 14.47
C LYS A 217 10.04 -0.63 13.81
N PHE A 218 9.57 -1.36 12.80
CA PHE A 218 8.34 -1.00 12.09
C PHE A 218 7.11 -1.48 12.84
N ARG A 219 6.06 -0.66 12.82
CA ARG A 219 4.68 -1.06 13.09
C ARG A 219 3.94 -1.17 11.76
N PHE A 220 3.01 -2.12 11.64
CA PHE A 220 2.16 -2.20 10.47
C PHE A 220 0.86 -1.42 10.69
N GLY A 221 0.24 -1.04 9.59
CA GLY A 221 -0.95 -0.23 9.59
C GLY A 221 -1.66 -0.21 8.25
N LEU A 222 -2.76 0.54 8.21
CA LEU A 222 -3.51 0.89 7.03
C LEU A 222 -3.44 2.39 6.79
N ILE A 223 -3.28 2.78 5.53
CA ILE A 223 -3.25 4.18 5.11
C ILE A 223 -4.09 4.34 3.85
N ALA A 224 -4.81 5.46 3.78
CA ALA A 224 -5.33 6.00 2.53
C ALA A 224 -4.91 7.47 2.43
N ALA A 225 -4.35 7.87 1.29
CA ALA A 225 -3.92 9.25 1.05
C ALA A 225 -3.88 9.55 -0.44
N ARG A 226 -3.76 10.83 -0.78
CA ARG A 226 -3.58 11.30 -2.15
C ARG A 226 -2.57 12.43 -2.22
N GLY A 227 -2.10 12.71 -3.43
CA GLY A 227 -1.21 13.83 -3.72
C GLY A 227 -1.85 15.18 -3.66
N SER A 228 -1.01 16.20 -3.50
CA SER A 228 -1.41 17.61 -3.57
C SER A 228 -1.99 18.05 -4.92
N ASN A 229 -1.70 17.31 -5.99
CA ASN A 229 -2.16 17.64 -7.35
C ASN A 229 -3.45 16.92 -7.73
N GLU A 230 -3.93 15.99 -6.90
CA GLU A 230 -5.25 15.39 -7.05
C GLU A 230 -6.29 16.40 -6.54
N THR A 231 -7.39 16.56 -7.28
CA THR A 231 -8.46 17.51 -6.94
C THR A 231 -9.71 16.81 -6.45
N HIS A 232 -9.83 15.51 -6.70
CA HIS A 232 -11.00 14.73 -6.36
C HIS A 232 -10.77 14.01 -5.03
N GLU A 233 -11.66 14.24 -4.08
CA GLU A 233 -11.79 13.37 -2.93
C GLU A 233 -12.30 12.00 -3.40
N GLN A 234 -11.69 10.94 -2.89
CA GLN A 234 -12.09 9.57 -3.18
C GLN A 234 -12.27 8.81 -1.88
N ILE A 235 -13.29 7.97 -1.84
CA ILE A 235 -13.53 7.07 -0.72
C ILE A 235 -12.89 5.74 -1.09
N ASP A 236 -11.75 5.44 -0.49
CA ASP A 236 -11.14 4.12 -0.60
C ASP A 236 -11.62 3.23 0.54
N LYS A 237 -11.68 1.93 0.30
CA LYS A 237 -12.20 0.96 1.27
C LYS A 237 -11.17 -0.10 1.61
N VAL A 238 -11.20 -0.56 2.85
CA VAL A 238 -10.50 -1.76 3.32
C VAL A 238 -11.55 -2.71 3.84
N ASP A 239 -11.63 -3.89 3.24
CA ASP A 239 -12.65 -4.86 3.58
C ASP A 239 -12.17 -5.80 4.70
N TRP A 240 -10.90 -6.23 4.67
CA TRP A 240 -10.28 -6.88 5.82
C TRP A 240 -8.77 -6.73 5.79
N ILE A 241 -8.15 -6.95 6.95
CA ILE A 241 -6.70 -7.11 7.11
C ILE A 241 -6.41 -8.26 8.07
N GLU A 242 -5.37 -9.02 7.77
CA GLU A 242 -4.97 -10.19 8.54
C GLU A 242 -3.45 -10.24 8.71
N LEU A 243 -2.99 -10.45 9.94
CA LEU A 243 -1.60 -10.70 10.30
C LEU A 243 -1.44 -12.18 10.66
N ARG A 244 -0.50 -12.85 10.01
CA ARG A 244 -0.08 -14.20 10.36
C ARG A 244 1.39 -14.27 10.70
N LYS A 245 1.72 -15.15 11.63
CA LYS A 245 3.11 -15.51 11.94
C LYS A 245 3.63 -16.53 10.94
N LEU A 246 4.87 -16.36 10.50
CA LEU A 246 5.58 -17.35 9.68
C LEU A 246 6.42 -18.28 10.57
N LYS A 247 6.68 -19.49 10.06
CA LYS A 247 7.48 -20.54 10.71
C LYS A 247 8.98 -20.30 10.58
#